data_AF-A0A395M0Q5-F1
#
_entry.id   AF-A0A395M0Q5-F1
#
_cell.length_a   1.000
_cell.length_b   1.000
_cell.length_c   1.000
_cell.angle_alpha   90.00
_cell.angle_beta   90.00
_cell.angle_gamma   90.00
#
_symmetry.space_group_name_H-M   'P 1'
#
loop_
_entity.id
_entity.type
_entity.pdbx_description
1 polymer ?
#
loop_
_entity_poly.entity_id
_entity_poly.type
_entity_poly.pdbx_seq_one_letter_code
_entity_poly.pdbx_strand_id
1 'polypeptide(L)'
;MGESFTKLEGELLVKTRLLLVALVVCHSSVALAQGGSLYSRFGIGEIRTQATAQSAGMGFAGAAIPDPFYINRINPAMLTAVDQARVSGDFSYIGYLATTAQASGYQVVAGWEGASLAIPIWNARVVLSTGLLPYSRINYKQTQQGRFVAQSSSDTVRYTFSYRGLGGLNSAPVAVGVVPVKDEEKWGVLRLGSAINFIFGASTQGSEHQFAAFELVDSAIEFEDRLAGTSLTLGAAYSTRQGIFAAADQFTLGVSWTTGTTLKGTRQAILINNLGSSQFQTRDTLWVLDGEAKLPSSITISTAYTANSSLTIAADLTVQEWADVRYFGAQSEIQRNALRLALGAEIIPSSEARANVFLRSAYRLGAYYHRTNIQIAGTGIDELGITFGMGIPLSAESSRLDIYLHYALRGTKESNLIQENIFRIGAALNIGEKWFLQRKIE
;
A
#
# COMPACT_ATOMS: atom_id res chain seq x y z
N MET A 1 -33.64 -29.98 -28.96
CA MET A 1 -32.94 -28.81 -29.56
C MET A 1 -33.28 -27.46 -28.90
N GLY A 2 -34.33 -27.34 -28.07
CA GLY A 2 -34.71 -26.07 -27.42
C GLY A 2 -33.97 -25.71 -26.12
N GLU A 3 -33.39 -26.68 -25.40
CA GLU A 3 -32.74 -26.41 -24.10
C GLU A 3 -31.28 -25.93 -24.19
N SER A 4 -30.59 -26.13 -25.32
CA SER A 4 -29.21 -25.64 -25.45
C SER A 4 -29.15 -24.16 -25.82
N PHE A 5 -30.20 -23.62 -26.46
CA PHE A 5 -30.26 -22.21 -26.87
C PHE A 5 -30.51 -21.27 -25.68
N THR A 6 -31.34 -21.66 -24.71
CA THR A 6 -31.62 -20.86 -23.51
C THR A 6 -30.43 -20.75 -22.55
N LYS A 7 -29.55 -21.78 -22.50
CA LYS A 7 -28.28 -21.70 -21.73
C LYS A 7 -27.26 -20.74 -22.35
N LEU A 8 -27.15 -20.73 -23.68
CA LEU A 8 -26.24 -19.86 -24.41
C LEU A 8 -26.64 -18.37 -24.29
N GLU A 9 -27.94 -18.08 -24.32
CA GLU A 9 -28.45 -16.71 -24.12
C GLU A 9 -28.20 -16.20 -22.69
N GLY A 10 -28.34 -17.06 -21.67
CA GLY A 10 -28.04 -16.73 -20.28
C GLY A 10 -26.57 -16.41 -20.03
N GLU A 11 -25.65 -17.19 -20.59
CA GLU A 11 -24.20 -16.93 -20.47
C GLU A 11 -23.77 -15.67 -21.23
N LEU A 12 -24.36 -15.40 -22.39
CA LEU A 12 -24.08 -14.19 -23.16
C LEU A 12 -24.57 -12.94 -22.41
N LEU A 13 -25.74 -13.00 -21.77
CA LEU A 13 -26.29 -11.91 -20.95
C LEU A 13 -25.43 -11.63 -19.71
N VAL A 14 -24.88 -12.65 -19.04
CA VAL A 14 -23.99 -12.48 -17.89
C VAL A 14 -22.65 -11.88 -18.31
N LYS A 15 -22.06 -12.35 -19.42
CA LYS A 15 -20.82 -11.78 -20.00
C LYS A 15 -21.03 -10.33 -20.44
N THR A 16 -22.17 -10.01 -21.05
CA THR A 16 -22.52 -8.65 -21.48
C THR A 16 -22.75 -7.72 -20.29
N ARG A 17 -23.34 -8.20 -19.19
CA ARG A 17 -23.48 -7.44 -17.94
C ARG A 17 -22.14 -7.21 -17.24
N LEU A 18 -21.25 -8.20 -17.22
CA LEU A 18 -19.87 -8.05 -16.71
C LEU A 18 -19.06 -7.06 -17.56
N LEU A 19 -19.23 -7.08 -18.88
CA LEU A 19 -18.59 -6.14 -19.78
C LEU A 19 -19.15 -4.72 -19.64
N LEU A 20 -20.46 -4.57 -19.40
CA LEU A 20 -21.12 -3.30 -19.09
C LEU A 20 -20.69 -2.74 -17.72
N VAL A 21 -20.52 -3.59 -16.70
CA VAL A 21 -19.97 -3.16 -15.40
C VAL A 21 -18.51 -2.72 -15.57
N ALA A 22 -17.70 -3.44 -16.35
CA ALA A 22 -16.33 -3.03 -16.68
C ALA A 22 -16.29 -1.73 -17.50
N LEU A 23 -17.24 -1.52 -18.43
CA LEU A 23 -17.32 -0.32 -19.27
C LEU A 23 -17.83 0.91 -18.49
N VAL A 24 -18.73 0.72 -17.52
CA VAL A 24 -19.23 1.77 -16.62
C VAL A 24 -18.18 2.17 -15.58
N VAL A 25 -17.34 1.22 -15.12
CA VAL A 25 -16.13 1.55 -14.33
C VAL A 25 -15.14 2.38 -15.16
N CYS A 26 -15.05 2.16 -16.47
CA CYS A 26 -14.23 2.99 -17.36
C CYS A 26 -14.86 4.36 -17.72
N HIS A 27 -16.15 4.61 -17.45
CA HIS A 27 -16.86 5.83 -17.86
C HIS A 27 -17.14 6.84 -16.72
N SER A 28 -16.62 6.61 -15.51
CA SER A 28 -16.71 7.60 -14.42
C SER A 28 -15.48 8.50 -14.41
N SER A 29 -15.33 9.31 -15.47
CA SER A 29 -14.54 10.55 -15.43
C SER A 29 -15.26 11.60 -14.56
N VAL A 30 -15.37 11.30 -13.27
CA VAL A 30 -15.70 12.31 -12.27
C VAL A 30 -14.40 13.05 -11.98
N ALA A 31 -14.42 14.38 -12.12
CA ALA A 31 -13.37 15.28 -11.68
C ALA A 31 -13.23 15.23 -10.14
N LEU A 32 -12.79 14.08 -9.62
CA LEU A 32 -12.36 13.92 -8.24
C LEU A 32 -11.00 14.64 -8.13
N ALA A 33 -10.88 15.51 -7.14
CA ALA A 33 -9.69 16.32 -6.88
C ALA A 33 -8.39 15.50 -7.07
N GLN A 34 -7.58 15.88 -8.06
CA GLN A 34 -6.30 15.23 -8.34
C GLN A 34 -5.26 15.71 -7.33
N GLY A 35 -5.03 14.90 -6.30
CA GLY A 35 -4.00 15.09 -5.28
C GLY A 35 -4.12 14.01 -4.20
N GLY A 36 -3.01 13.66 -3.56
CA GLY A 36 -2.97 12.81 -2.38
C GLY A 36 -2.37 13.56 -1.19
N SER A 37 -1.63 12.85 -0.35
CA SER A 37 -0.94 13.44 0.80
C SER A 37 0.07 14.50 0.36
N LEU A 38 0.03 15.68 0.96
CA LEU A 38 1.02 16.74 0.77
C LEU A 38 2.40 16.33 1.29
N TYR A 39 2.46 15.39 2.24
CA TYR A 39 3.72 14.78 2.71
C TYR A 39 4.36 13.83 1.70
N SER A 40 3.63 13.41 0.66
CA SER A 40 4.20 12.58 -0.41
C SER A 40 5.17 13.33 -1.33
N ARG A 41 5.38 14.63 -1.11
CA ARG A 41 6.37 15.45 -1.84
C ARG A 41 7.82 15.09 -1.54
N PHE A 42 8.10 14.46 -0.40
CA PHE A 42 9.47 14.28 0.07
C PHE A 42 10.08 12.95 -0.38
N GLY A 43 11.35 12.99 -0.78
CA GLY A 43 12.12 11.81 -1.19
C GLY A 43 11.46 11.02 -2.32
N ILE A 44 11.24 9.72 -2.09
CA ILE A 44 10.56 8.81 -3.02
C ILE A 44 9.04 8.76 -2.82
N GLY A 45 8.48 9.66 -2.02
CA GLY A 45 7.07 9.74 -1.66
C GLY A 45 6.70 9.00 -0.38
N GLU A 46 5.38 8.85 -0.18
CA GLU A 46 4.83 8.14 0.98
C GLU A 46 5.10 6.64 0.84
N ILE A 47 5.81 6.06 1.82
CA ILE A 47 6.07 4.62 1.88
C ILE A 47 4.77 3.88 2.17
N ARG A 48 4.48 2.86 1.36
CA ARG A 48 3.26 2.05 1.50
C ARG A 48 3.56 0.79 2.28
N THR A 49 2.78 0.55 3.32
CA THR A 49 2.73 -0.77 3.95
C THR A 49 2.09 -1.75 2.99
N GLN A 50 2.82 -2.79 2.60
CA GLN A 50 2.32 -3.88 1.78
C GLN A 50 1.49 -4.86 2.62
N ALA A 51 0.43 -4.35 3.25
CA ALA A 51 -0.49 -5.17 4.03
C ALA A 51 -1.53 -5.86 3.14
N THR A 52 -2.09 -6.96 3.62
CA THR A 52 -3.34 -7.53 3.09
C THR A 52 -4.53 -6.74 3.63
N ALA A 53 -5.72 -6.87 3.04
CA ALA A 53 -6.93 -6.28 3.62
C ALA A 53 -7.27 -6.80 5.02
N GLN A 54 -6.89 -8.05 5.36
CA GLN A 54 -6.97 -8.56 6.73
C GLN A 54 -6.13 -7.71 7.67
N SER A 55 -4.83 -7.58 7.38
CA SER A 55 -3.94 -6.79 8.22
C SER A 55 -4.34 -5.31 8.26
N ALA A 56 -4.78 -4.74 7.13
CA ALA A 56 -5.27 -3.37 7.08
C ALA A 56 -6.51 -3.15 7.97
N GLY A 57 -7.41 -4.14 8.10
CA GLY A 57 -8.52 -4.10 9.06
C GLY A 57 -8.09 -4.27 10.52
N MET A 58 -6.91 -4.82 10.76
CA MET A 58 -6.30 -5.07 12.08
C MET A 58 -5.20 -4.07 12.43
N GLY A 59 -5.30 -2.82 12.00
CA GLY A 59 -4.33 -1.77 12.34
C GLY A 59 -2.99 -1.95 11.64
N PHE A 60 -2.96 -2.65 10.51
CA PHE A 60 -1.74 -3.09 9.80
C PHE A 60 -0.88 -4.10 10.58
N ALA A 61 -1.44 -4.75 11.61
CA ALA A 61 -0.84 -5.92 12.24
C ALA A 61 -1.18 -7.20 11.47
N GLY A 62 -0.21 -8.07 11.26
CA GLY A 62 -0.44 -9.36 10.61
C GLY A 62 0.79 -10.11 10.13
N ALA A 63 2.00 -9.65 10.44
CA ALA A 63 3.23 -10.32 10.01
C ALA A 63 3.49 -11.68 10.68
N ALA A 64 2.71 -12.04 11.71
CA ALA A 64 2.74 -13.32 12.41
C ALA A 64 1.42 -14.12 12.32
N ILE A 65 0.48 -13.72 11.46
CA ILE A 65 -0.80 -14.43 11.31
C ILE A 65 -0.67 -15.49 10.20
N PRO A 66 -0.75 -16.79 10.52
CA PRO A 66 -0.73 -17.87 9.54
C PRO A 66 -2.15 -18.15 9.00
N ASP A 67 -2.72 -17.20 8.26
CA ASP A 67 -4.08 -17.35 7.72
C ASP A 67 -4.06 -18.02 6.33
N PRO A 68 -4.82 -19.11 6.13
CA PRO A 68 -4.85 -19.80 4.84
C PRO A 68 -5.51 -19.00 3.74
N PHE A 69 -6.33 -17.97 4.02
CA PHE A 69 -7.10 -17.19 3.05
C PHE A 69 -6.35 -16.00 2.45
N TYR A 70 -5.24 -15.57 3.05
CA TYR A 70 -4.53 -14.35 2.67
C TYR A 70 -3.08 -14.63 2.26
N ILE A 71 -2.64 -13.99 1.18
CA ILE A 71 -1.25 -14.03 0.75
C ILE A 71 -0.48 -13.03 1.60
N ASN A 72 0.23 -13.48 2.62
CA ASN A 72 0.98 -12.59 3.50
C ASN A 72 2.14 -11.92 2.76
N ARG A 73 2.07 -10.60 2.64
CA ARG A 73 3.03 -9.76 1.91
C ARG A 73 4.10 -9.14 2.81
N ILE A 74 3.94 -9.24 4.14
CA ILE A 74 4.83 -8.61 5.13
C ILE A 74 5.93 -9.59 5.56
N ASN A 75 5.57 -10.86 5.73
CA ASN A 75 6.50 -11.92 6.13
C ASN A 75 6.38 -13.12 5.19
N PRO A 76 7.40 -13.41 4.33
CA PRO A 76 7.33 -14.51 3.38
C PRO A 76 7.23 -15.89 4.04
N ALA A 77 7.60 -16.05 5.32
CA ALA A 77 7.42 -17.32 6.04
C ALA A 77 5.94 -17.69 6.19
N MET A 78 5.06 -16.69 6.34
CA MET A 78 3.62 -16.88 6.50
C MET A 78 2.93 -17.37 5.22
N LEU A 79 3.59 -17.30 4.06
CA LEU A 79 3.05 -17.87 2.81
C LEU A 79 2.71 -19.35 2.95
N THR A 80 3.42 -20.09 3.82
CA THR A 80 3.20 -21.52 4.06
C THR A 80 1.87 -21.87 4.74
N ALA A 81 1.12 -20.86 5.21
CA ALA A 81 -0.25 -21.06 5.66
C ALA A 81 -1.23 -21.28 4.50
N VAL A 82 -0.92 -20.75 3.31
CA VAL A 82 -1.75 -20.89 2.11
C VAL A 82 -1.72 -22.34 1.63
N ASP A 83 -2.89 -22.97 1.58
CA ASP A 83 -3.08 -24.38 1.23
C ASP A 83 -3.64 -24.61 -0.17
N GLN A 84 -4.14 -23.54 -0.81
CA GLN A 84 -4.70 -23.55 -2.17
C GLN A 84 -4.05 -22.47 -3.02
N ALA A 85 -4.13 -22.59 -4.35
CA ALA A 85 -3.66 -21.52 -5.22
C ALA A 85 -4.55 -20.29 -5.00
N ARG A 86 -3.95 -19.11 -4.85
CA ARG A 86 -4.65 -17.88 -4.48
C ARG A 86 -4.31 -16.73 -5.37
N VAL A 87 -5.33 -15.95 -5.69
CA VAL A 87 -5.20 -14.63 -6.31
C VAL A 87 -5.84 -13.60 -5.39
N SER A 88 -5.15 -12.49 -5.18
CA SER A 88 -5.63 -11.35 -4.41
C SER A 88 -5.53 -10.08 -5.25
N GLY A 89 -6.50 -9.19 -5.11
CA GLY A 89 -6.49 -7.86 -5.72
C GLY A 89 -7.13 -6.84 -4.79
N ASP A 90 -6.47 -5.70 -4.60
CA ASP A 90 -6.85 -4.67 -3.65
C ASP A 90 -7.16 -3.35 -4.36
N PHE A 91 -8.18 -2.65 -3.88
CA PHE A 91 -8.57 -1.32 -4.33
C PHE A 91 -8.85 -0.44 -3.12
N SER A 92 -8.59 0.86 -3.24
CA SER A 92 -8.96 1.81 -2.20
C SER A 92 -9.43 3.15 -2.73
N TYR A 93 -10.24 3.80 -1.92
CA TYR A 93 -10.62 5.21 -2.00
C TYR A 93 -10.07 5.89 -0.76
N ILE A 94 -9.28 6.95 -0.94
CA ILE A 94 -8.61 7.67 0.14
C ILE A 94 -8.91 9.15 0.02
N GLY A 95 -9.55 9.73 1.02
CA GLY A 95 -9.69 11.17 1.21
C GLY A 95 -8.61 11.71 2.15
N TYR A 96 -7.99 12.82 1.75
CA TYR A 96 -7.03 13.58 2.56
C TYR A 96 -7.61 14.97 2.80
N LEU A 97 -7.98 15.27 4.04
CA LEU A 97 -8.30 16.63 4.47
C LEU A 97 -7.04 17.23 5.10
N ALA A 98 -6.30 18.01 4.33
CA ALA A 98 -5.12 18.74 4.79
C ALA A 98 -5.55 20.08 5.40
N THR A 99 -5.05 20.38 6.60
CA THR A 99 -5.40 21.59 7.35
C THR A 99 -4.17 22.23 7.96
N THR A 100 -4.08 23.56 7.86
CA THR A 100 -3.14 24.39 8.63
C THR A 100 -3.93 25.20 9.66
N ALA A 101 -3.27 26.13 10.34
CA ALA A 101 -3.97 27.10 11.20
C ALA A 101 -4.82 28.12 10.41
N GLN A 102 -4.60 28.28 9.10
CA GLN A 102 -5.22 29.33 8.28
C GLN A 102 -6.02 28.81 7.08
N ALA A 103 -5.78 27.57 6.63
CA ALA A 103 -6.39 27.04 5.42
C ALA A 103 -6.68 25.54 5.52
N SER A 104 -7.59 25.07 4.67
CA SER A 104 -7.88 23.64 4.50
C SER A 104 -8.05 23.29 3.03
N GLY A 105 -7.66 22.08 2.64
CA GLY A 105 -7.90 21.52 1.31
C GLY A 105 -8.25 20.06 1.41
N TYR A 106 -9.14 19.59 0.53
CA TYR A 106 -9.53 18.20 0.44
C TYR A 106 -9.08 17.60 -0.90
N GLN A 107 -8.48 16.42 -0.84
CA GLN A 107 -7.91 15.71 -1.98
C GLN A 107 -8.33 14.24 -1.94
N VAL A 108 -8.48 13.61 -3.10
CA VAL A 108 -8.97 12.23 -3.20
C VAL A 108 -8.06 11.40 -4.12
N VAL A 109 -7.73 10.20 -3.66
CA VAL A 109 -7.05 9.19 -4.45
C VAL A 109 -7.90 7.93 -4.47
N ALA A 110 -8.38 7.54 -5.65
CA ALA A 110 -9.02 6.25 -5.87
C ALA A 110 -8.13 5.41 -6.78
N GLY A 111 -7.92 4.14 -6.45
CA GLY A 111 -7.11 3.29 -7.31
C GLY A 111 -6.82 1.92 -6.75
N TRP A 112 -6.08 1.18 -7.57
CA TRP A 112 -5.56 -0.14 -7.28
C TRP A 112 -4.43 -0.07 -6.25
N GLU A 113 -4.43 -1.00 -5.29
CA GLU A 113 -3.49 -1.08 -4.16
C GLU A 113 -2.59 -2.32 -4.21
N GLY A 114 -2.74 -3.17 -5.21
CA GLY A 114 -1.89 -4.34 -5.38
C GLY A 114 -2.62 -5.55 -5.94
N ALA A 115 -1.85 -6.48 -6.47
CA ALA A 115 -2.32 -7.82 -6.81
C ALA A 115 -1.23 -8.84 -6.46
N SER A 116 -1.64 -10.03 -6.06
CA SER A 116 -0.69 -11.11 -5.75
C SER A 116 -1.26 -12.47 -6.12
N LEU A 117 -0.36 -13.37 -6.47
CA LEU A 117 -0.60 -14.78 -6.75
C LEU A 117 0.23 -15.60 -5.77
N ALA A 118 -0.35 -16.68 -5.23
CA ALA A 118 0.38 -17.68 -4.46
C ALA A 118 0.01 -19.08 -4.94
N ILE A 119 1.01 -19.95 -5.06
CA ILE A 119 0.86 -21.32 -5.51
C ILE A 119 1.55 -22.21 -4.48
N PRO A 120 0.78 -22.96 -3.68
CA PRO A 120 1.33 -24.00 -2.82
C PRO A 120 1.74 -25.20 -3.66
N ILE A 121 2.92 -25.74 -3.36
CA ILE A 121 3.49 -26.94 -3.94
C ILE A 121 3.86 -27.92 -2.82
N TRP A 122 3.98 -29.21 -3.16
CA TRP A 122 4.29 -30.27 -2.19
C TRP A 122 3.42 -30.24 -0.93
N ASN A 123 2.09 -30.29 -1.11
CA ASN A 123 1.12 -30.28 -0.01
C ASN A 123 1.27 -29.07 0.94
N ALA A 124 1.46 -27.88 0.36
CA ALA A 124 1.69 -26.63 1.07
C ALA A 124 2.92 -26.63 1.99
N ARG A 125 3.87 -27.56 1.78
CA ARG A 125 5.18 -27.51 2.46
C ARG A 125 6.07 -26.42 1.89
N VAL A 126 5.86 -26.08 0.63
CA VAL A 126 6.53 -24.97 -0.05
C VAL A 126 5.46 -24.14 -0.75
N VAL A 127 5.55 -22.82 -0.68
CA VAL A 127 4.60 -21.91 -1.32
C VAL A 127 5.38 -20.86 -2.07
N LEU A 128 5.11 -20.74 -3.36
CA LEU A 128 5.65 -19.68 -4.20
C LEU A 128 4.65 -18.54 -4.28
N SER A 129 5.11 -17.30 -4.27
CA SER A 129 4.25 -16.14 -4.45
C SER A 129 4.91 -15.06 -5.29
N THR A 130 4.11 -14.32 -6.04
CA THR A 130 4.53 -13.10 -6.71
C THR A 130 3.40 -12.09 -6.73
N GLY A 131 3.69 -10.86 -7.10
CA GLY A 131 2.67 -9.82 -7.20
C GLY A 131 3.22 -8.56 -7.81
N LEU A 132 2.36 -7.55 -7.91
CA LEU A 132 2.74 -6.18 -8.18
C LEU A 132 2.12 -5.34 -7.08
N LEU A 133 2.95 -4.61 -6.34
CA LEU A 133 2.55 -3.88 -5.14
C LEU A 133 3.14 -2.48 -5.19
N PRO A 134 2.38 -1.41 -4.87
CA PRO A 134 2.98 -0.09 -4.68
C PRO A 134 3.94 -0.12 -3.50
N TYR A 135 5.18 0.32 -3.70
CA TYR A 135 6.19 0.48 -2.65
C TYR A 135 6.15 1.90 -2.06
N SER A 136 6.07 2.90 -2.93
CA SER A 136 5.87 4.29 -2.54
C SER A 136 4.91 5.00 -3.49
N ARG A 137 4.32 6.10 -3.03
CA ARG A 137 3.42 6.92 -3.83
C ARG A 137 3.80 8.39 -3.69
N ILE A 138 4.03 9.05 -4.82
CA ILE A 138 4.07 10.50 -4.94
C ILE A 138 2.73 10.90 -5.57
N ASN A 139 1.91 11.62 -4.82
CA ASN A 139 0.67 12.19 -5.35
C ASN A 139 0.31 13.39 -4.49
N TYR A 140 0.59 14.59 -4.98
CA TYR A 140 0.21 15.83 -4.31
C TYR A 140 -0.05 16.92 -5.33
N LYS A 141 -0.94 17.85 -4.96
CA LYS A 141 -1.18 19.07 -5.70
C LYS A 141 -1.46 20.19 -4.72
N GLN A 142 -0.68 21.26 -4.83
CA GLN A 142 -0.82 22.44 -3.99
C GLN A 142 -0.72 23.68 -4.86
N THR A 143 -1.69 24.58 -4.71
CA THR A 143 -1.67 25.89 -5.37
C THR A 143 -1.61 26.98 -4.31
N GLN A 144 -0.66 27.89 -4.46
CA GLN A 144 -0.50 29.09 -3.65
C GLN A 144 -0.79 30.31 -4.51
N GLN A 145 -1.68 31.16 -4.05
CA GLN A 145 -1.98 32.44 -4.69
C GLN A 145 -1.58 33.58 -3.77
N GLY A 146 -1.07 34.65 -4.34
CA GLY A 146 -0.67 35.81 -3.56
C GLY A 146 -0.48 37.06 -4.41
N ARG A 147 0.03 38.10 -3.76
CA ARG A 147 0.32 39.40 -4.36
C ARG A 147 1.65 39.92 -3.86
N PHE A 148 2.45 40.52 -4.73
CA PHE A 148 3.64 41.28 -4.35
C PHE A 148 3.70 42.58 -5.15
N VAL A 149 4.43 43.57 -4.64
CA VAL A 149 4.65 44.84 -5.33
C VAL A 149 5.88 44.67 -6.23
N ALA A 150 5.72 44.86 -7.54
CA ALA A 150 6.83 44.78 -8.48
C ALA A 150 7.83 45.90 -8.21
N GLN A 151 9.11 45.56 -8.10
CA GLN A 151 10.19 46.52 -7.83
C GLN A 151 10.32 47.58 -8.94
N SER A 152 9.90 47.26 -10.18
CA SER A 152 10.01 48.14 -11.36
C SER A 152 8.90 49.18 -11.48
N SER A 153 7.67 48.87 -11.06
CA SER A 153 6.48 49.65 -11.45
C SER A 153 5.59 50.11 -10.27
N SER A 154 5.91 49.74 -9.03
CA SER A 154 5.03 49.93 -7.86
C SER A 154 3.62 49.29 -7.99
N ASP A 155 3.39 48.53 -9.07
CA ASP A 155 2.15 47.80 -9.30
C ASP A 155 2.08 46.53 -8.46
N THR A 156 0.87 46.19 -8.04
CA THR A 156 0.62 44.94 -7.32
C THR A 156 0.40 43.81 -8.32
N VAL A 157 1.39 42.93 -8.44
CA VAL A 157 1.34 41.73 -9.29
C VAL A 157 0.69 40.58 -8.51
N ARG A 158 -0.28 39.91 -9.14
CA ARG A 158 -0.83 38.65 -8.62
C ARG A 158 -0.02 37.48 -9.16
N TYR A 159 0.24 36.49 -8.32
CA TYR A 159 0.90 35.25 -8.73
C TYR A 159 0.08 34.03 -8.34
N THR A 160 0.23 32.97 -9.13
CA THR A 160 -0.26 31.62 -8.84
C THR A 160 0.90 30.64 -9.00
N PHE A 161 1.33 30.04 -7.89
CA PHE A 161 2.35 28.99 -7.88
C PHE A 161 1.68 27.65 -7.65
N SER A 162 1.87 26.72 -8.56
CA SER A 162 1.33 25.37 -8.47
C SER A 162 2.45 24.35 -8.36
N TYR A 163 2.37 23.50 -7.36
CA TYR A 163 3.28 22.38 -7.14
C TYR A 163 2.50 21.09 -7.33
N ARG A 164 3.04 20.17 -8.12
CA ARG A 164 2.43 18.86 -8.38
C ARG A 164 3.47 17.76 -8.35
N GLY A 165 3.05 16.58 -7.93
CA GLY A 165 3.86 15.38 -8.07
C GLY A 165 2.99 14.16 -8.31
N LEU A 166 3.45 13.26 -9.16
CA LEU A 166 2.77 12.02 -9.51
C LEU A 166 3.78 10.87 -9.72
N GLY A 167 3.38 9.66 -9.37
CA GLY A 167 4.12 8.43 -9.64
C GLY A 167 4.58 7.76 -8.34
N GLY A 168 5.79 7.22 -8.35
CA GLY A 168 6.37 6.52 -7.21
C GLY A 168 7.01 5.19 -7.64
N LEU A 169 7.26 4.34 -6.65
CA LEU A 169 7.90 3.05 -6.86
C LEU A 169 6.90 1.91 -6.68
N ASN A 170 7.02 0.89 -7.52
CA ASN A 170 6.36 -0.39 -7.40
C ASN A 170 7.37 -1.48 -7.04
N SER A 171 6.88 -2.56 -6.47
CA SER A 171 7.62 -3.76 -6.13
C SER A 171 6.95 -4.97 -6.77
N ALA A 172 7.73 -5.77 -7.50
CA ALA A 172 7.32 -7.08 -7.97
C ALA A 172 8.10 -8.16 -7.19
N PRO A 173 7.60 -8.63 -6.04
CA PRO A 173 8.29 -9.66 -5.28
C PRO A 173 8.20 -11.03 -5.96
N VAL A 174 9.25 -11.83 -5.83
CA VAL A 174 9.22 -13.28 -6.04
C VAL A 174 9.62 -13.92 -4.73
N ALA A 175 8.65 -14.58 -4.08
CA ALA A 175 8.76 -15.09 -2.73
C ALA A 175 8.60 -16.60 -2.69
N VAL A 176 9.29 -17.23 -1.74
CA VAL A 176 9.16 -18.63 -1.38
C VAL A 176 9.04 -18.76 0.13
N GLY A 177 8.04 -19.49 0.58
CA GLY A 177 7.89 -19.94 1.97
C GLY A 177 8.11 -21.45 2.04
N VAL A 178 8.74 -21.93 3.10
CA VAL A 178 8.93 -23.36 3.40
C VAL A 178 8.59 -23.66 4.86
N VAL A 179 8.01 -24.82 5.13
CA VAL A 179 7.70 -25.29 6.49
C VAL A 179 8.48 -26.58 6.77
N PRO A 180 9.71 -26.48 7.33
CA PRO A 180 10.54 -27.65 7.61
C PRO A 180 9.95 -28.56 8.70
N VAL A 181 9.29 -27.96 9.70
CA VAL A 181 8.63 -28.67 10.80
C VAL A 181 7.16 -28.30 10.79
N LYS A 182 6.29 -29.30 10.60
CA LYS A 182 4.83 -29.15 10.60
C LYS A 182 4.21 -30.22 11.49
N ASP A 183 4.24 -29.98 12.80
CA ASP A 183 3.64 -30.86 13.81
C ASP A 183 2.90 -30.01 14.85
N GLU A 184 1.64 -29.71 14.59
CA GLU A 184 0.84 -28.82 15.43
C GLU A 184 0.53 -29.40 16.82
N GLU A 185 0.72 -30.70 17.04
CA GLU A 185 0.38 -31.35 18.31
C GLU A 185 1.59 -31.47 19.26
N LYS A 186 2.77 -31.84 18.73
CA LYS A 186 3.94 -32.15 19.56
C LYS A 186 4.97 -31.03 19.58
N TRP A 187 5.39 -30.57 18.40
CA TRP A 187 6.58 -29.72 18.26
C TRP A 187 6.27 -28.28 17.84
N GLY A 188 5.06 -27.99 17.38
CA GLY A 188 4.72 -26.73 16.72
C GLY A 188 5.08 -26.72 15.23
N VAL A 189 5.00 -25.53 14.64
CA VAL A 189 5.21 -25.30 13.21
C VAL A 189 6.27 -24.23 13.00
N LEU A 190 7.42 -24.66 12.47
CA LEU A 190 8.51 -23.76 12.07
C LEU A 190 8.35 -23.40 10.60
N ARG A 191 8.30 -22.10 10.31
CA ARG A 191 8.17 -21.55 8.96
C ARG A 191 9.36 -20.67 8.66
N LEU A 192 9.88 -20.79 7.45
CA LEU A 192 10.94 -19.95 6.91
C LEU A 192 10.49 -19.40 5.56
N GLY A 193 10.99 -18.25 5.17
CA GLY A 193 10.69 -17.69 3.86
C GLY A 193 11.72 -16.69 3.40
N SER A 194 11.72 -16.45 2.09
CA SER A 194 12.54 -15.42 1.47
C SER A 194 11.81 -14.80 0.28
N ALA A 195 12.13 -13.56 -0.05
CA ALA A 195 11.61 -12.87 -1.22
C ALA A 195 12.66 -11.97 -1.86
N ILE A 196 12.78 -12.04 -3.17
CA ILE A 196 13.55 -11.07 -3.96
C ILE A 196 12.55 -10.03 -4.47
N ASN A 197 12.74 -8.77 -4.08
CA ASN A 197 11.86 -7.67 -4.43
C ASN A 197 12.47 -6.85 -5.56
N PHE A 198 11.89 -6.91 -6.76
CA PHE A 198 12.25 -6.03 -7.86
C PHE A 198 11.53 -4.69 -7.69
N ILE A 199 12.26 -3.66 -7.30
CA ILE A 199 11.72 -2.33 -7.04
C ILE A 199 12.00 -1.45 -8.24
N PHE A 200 10.97 -0.84 -8.82
CA PHE A 200 11.10 0.01 -10.00
C PHE A 200 9.99 1.04 -10.06
N GLY A 201 10.24 2.16 -10.72
CA GLY A 201 9.19 3.13 -10.96
C GLY A 201 9.72 4.43 -11.52
N ALA A 202 8.78 5.33 -11.77
CA ALA A 202 9.05 6.67 -12.21
C ALA A 202 8.19 7.66 -11.42
N SER A 203 8.73 8.84 -11.21
CA SER A 203 7.99 9.95 -10.60
C SER A 203 8.32 11.25 -11.26
N THR A 204 7.30 12.09 -11.43
CA THR A 204 7.44 13.45 -11.91
C THR A 204 7.04 14.41 -10.81
N GLN A 205 7.87 15.40 -10.53
CA GLN A 205 7.60 16.49 -9.60
C GLN A 205 7.83 17.80 -10.32
N GLY A 206 6.86 18.71 -10.27
CA GLY A 206 6.97 19.98 -10.97
C GLY A 206 6.50 21.17 -10.15
N SER A 207 7.03 22.33 -10.50
CA SER A 207 6.52 23.62 -10.09
C SER A 207 6.20 24.47 -11.31
N GLU A 208 5.07 25.16 -11.23
CA GLU A 208 4.57 26.08 -12.24
C GLU A 208 4.35 27.43 -11.59
N HIS A 209 4.90 28.48 -12.20
CA HIS A 209 4.84 29.84 -11.72
C HIS A 209 4.15 30.71 -12.77
N GLN A 210 2.97 31.22 -12.41
CA GLN A 210 2.17 32.09 -13.29
C GLN A 210 2.04 33.48 -12.67
N PHE A 211 2.19 34.51 -13.50
CA PHE A 211 2.10 35.91 -13.09
C PHE A 211 1.05 36.67 -13.89
N ALA A 212 0.20 37.44 -13.20
CA ALA A 212 -0.79 38.31 -13.82
C ALA A 212 -0.19 39.68 -14.20
N ALA A 213 0.97 39.69 -14.85
CA ALA A 213 1.66 40.89 -15.34
C ALA A 213 2.46 40.57 -16.61
N PHE A 214 2.39 41.44 -17.62
CA PHE A 214 3.03 41.20 -18.93
C PHE A 214 4.56 41.26 -18.90
N GLU A 215 5.14 41.89 -17.87
CA GLU A 215 6.60 42.02 -17.67
C GLU A 215 7.25 40.77 -17.09
N LEU A 216 6.46 39.83 -16.55
CA LEU A 216 6.94 38.61 -15.93
C LEU A 216 6.61 37.41 -16.82
N VAL A 217 7.55 36.47 -16.89
CA VAL A 217 7.41 35.29 -17.74
C VAL A 217 6.94 34.11 -16.92
N ASP A 218 5.83 33.51 -17.33
CA ASP A 218 5.38 32.25 -16.77
C ASP A 218 6.40 31.14 -17.07
N SER A 219 6.73 30.34 -16.07
CA SER A 219 7.68 29.24 -16.21
C SER A 219 7.24 28.02 -15.42
N ALA A 220 7.55 26.84 -15.94
CA ALA A 220 7.43 25.60 -15.21
C ALA A 220 8.71 24.77 -15.32
N ILE A 221 9.06 24.09 -14.24
CA ILE A 221 10.14 23.11 -14.21
C ILE A 221 9.59 21.79 -13.71
N GLU A 222 9.98 20.71 -14.39
CA GLU A 222 9.64 19.34 -14.02
C GLU A 222 10.92 18.52 -13.81
N PHE A 223 10.97 17.82 -12.70
CA PHE A 223 11.96 16.79 -12.41
C PHE A 223 11.32 15.42 -12.61
N GLU A 224 11.95 14.58 -13.41
CA GLU A 224 11.51 13.22 -13.63
C GLU A 224 12.61 12.25 -13.20
N ASP A 225 12.27 11.40 -12.24
CA ASP A 225 13.14 10.37 -11.69
C ASP A 225 12.67 9.01 -12.20
N ARG A 226 13.61 8.19 -12.69
CA ARG A 226 13.39 6.77 -12.99
C ARG A 226 14.37 5.97 -12.19
N LEU A 227 13.88 5.03 -11.38
CA LEU A 227 14.71 4.25 -10.46
C LEU A 227 14.38 2.77 -10.57
N ALA A 228 15.41 1.92 -10.46
CA ALA A 228 15.26 0.48 -10.38
C ALA A 228 16.34 -0.16 -9.50
N GLY A 229 15.99 -1.25 -8.82
CA GLY A 229 16.90 -2.02 -8.01
C GLY A 229 16.25 -3.25 -7.39
N THR A 230 16.98 -3.92 -6.51
CA THR A 230 16.53 -5.18 -5.91
C THR A 230 16.83 -5.22 -4.43
N SER A 231 15.90 -5.68 -3.61
CA SER A 231 16.14 -5.98 -2.19
C SER A 231 15.80 -7.44 -1.88
N LEU A 232 16.32 -7.94 -0.77
CA LEU A 232 16.02 -9.27 -0.24
C LEU A 232 15.22 -9.12 1.04
N THR A 233 14.15 -9.90 1.19
CA THR A 233 13.42 -10.07 2.44
C THR A 233 13.59 -11.50 2.94
N LEU A 234 13.93 -11.67 4.20
CA LEU A 234 14.00 -12.95 4.88
C LEU A 234 12.96 -12.98 6.01
N GLY A 235 12.25 -14.09 6.12
CA GLY A 235 11.20 -14.29 7.10
C GLY A 235 11.40 -15.57 7.88
N ALA A 236 11.11 -15.53 9.17
CA ALA A 236 11.00 -16.71 10.00
C ALA A 236 9.80 -16.56 10.94
N ALA A 237 9.20 -17.68 11.29
CA ALA A 237 8.16 -17.71 12.30
C ALA A 237 8.01 -19.09 12.92
N TYR A 238 7.55 -19.10 14.16
CA TYR A 238 7.28 -20.31 14.90
C TYR A 238 5.90 -20.18 15.54
N SER A 239 5.00 -21.08 15.14
CA SER A 239 3.76 -21.32 15.86
C SER A 239 3.99 -22.45 16.85
N THR A 240 3.59 -22.24 18.09
CA THR A 240 3.66 -23.27 19.12
C THR A 240 2.73 -24.44 18.80
N ARG A 241 2.89 -25.55 19.53
CA ARG A 241 1.87 -26.60 19.55
C ARG A 241 0.51 -26.03 19.99
N GLN A 242 -0.56 -26.65 19.53
CA GLN A 242 -1.91 -26.42 20.02
C GLN A 242 -1.99 -26.78 21.51
N GLY A 243 -2.95 -26.19 22.22
CA GLY A 243 -3.14 -26.54 23.63
C GLY A 243 -2.22 -25.79 24.58
N ILE A 244 -1.80 -24.55 24.27
CA ILE A 244 -1.05 -23.74 25.24
C ILE A 244 -1.92 -23.41 26.46
N PHE A 245 -3.09 -22.81 26.22
CA PHE A 245 -4.02 -22.38 27.26
C PHE A 245 -5.33 -23.18 27.20
N ALA A 246 -5.92 -23.32 26.01
CA ALA A 246 -7.01 -24.24 25.70
C ALA A 246 -6.69 -25.12 24.48
N ALA A 247 -7.48 -26.19 24.28
CA ALA A 247 -7.18 -27.31 23.37
C ALA A 247 -6.79 -26.92 21.94
N ALA A 248 -7.25 -25.79 21.42
CA ALA A 248 -6.97 -25.30 20.06
C ALA A 248 -6.14 -24.01 20.01
N ASP A 249 -5.69 -23.51 21.16
CA ASP A 249 -4.98 -22.23 21.21
C ASP A 249 -3.54 -22.37 20.69
N GLN A 250 -3.14 -21.40 19.86
CA GLN A 250 -1.78 -21.30 19.36
C GLN A 250 -1.23 -19.88 19.54
N PHE A 251 0.07 -19.81 19.82
CA PHE A 251 0.83 -18.59 19.83
C PHE A 251 1.84 -18.62 18.70
N THR A 252 1.99 -17.53 17.97
CA THR A 252 2.94 -17.40 16.86
C THR A 252 3.86 -16.22 17.10
N LEU A 253 5.15 -16.45 16.94
CA LEU A 253 6.19 -15.43 16.90
C LEU A 253 6.73 -15.35 15.48
N GLY A 254 6.91 -14.13 14.97
CA GLY A 254 7.42 -13.86 13.64
C GLY A 254 8.51 -12.81 13.65
N VAL A 255 9.43 -12.94 12.69
CA VAL A 255 10.39 -11.89 12.35
C VAL A 255 10.52 -11.83 10.83
N SER A 256 10.61 -10.62 10.30
CA SER A 256 10.87 -10.35 8.88
C SER A 256 11.95 -9.26 8.79
N TRP A 257 12.96 -9.48 7.97
CA TRP A 257 14.05 -8.54 7.73
C TRP A 257 14.19 -8.29 6.24
N THR A 258 14.07 -7.02 5.84
CA THR A 258 14.31 -6.56 4.48
C THR A 258 15.62 -5.80 4.44
N THR A 259 16.52 -6.21 3.56
CA THR A 259 17.83 -5.58 3.39
C THR A 259 17.69 -4.18 2.81
N GLY A 260 18.54 -3.25 3.24
CA GLY A 260 18.71 -1.98 2.53
C GLY A 260 19.19 -2.23 1.10
N THR A 261 18.84 -1.34 0.18
CA THR A 261 19.26 -1.44 -1.22
C THR A 261 19.54 -0.08 -1.83
N THR A 262 20.26 -0.08 -2.95
CA THR A 262 20.54 1.12 -3.72
C THR A 262 19.86 0.98 -5.07
N LEU A 263 18.88 1.84 -5.33
CA LEU A 263 18.22 1.94 -6.63
C LEU A 263 19.07 2.80 -7.55
N LYS A 264 19.39 2.28 -8.72
CA LYS A 264 20.11 3.02 -9.76
C LYS A 264 19.10 3.66 -10.70
N GLY A 265 19.45 4.80 -11.27
CA GLY A 265 18.55 5.46 -12.19
C GLY A 265 19.00 6.82 -12.68
N THR A 266 18.05 7.52 -13.29
CA THR A 266 18.28 8.83 -13.90
C THR A 266 17.33 9.86 -13.31
N ARG A 267 17.83 11.09 -13.20
CA ARG A 267 17.04 12.29 -12.94
C ARG A 267 17.21 13.24 -14.11
N GLN A 268 16.10 13.71 -14.66
CA GLN A 268 16.10 14.73 -15.71
C GLN A 268 15.34 15.96 -15.24
N ALA A 269 15.88 17.15 -15.56
CA ALA A 269 15.21 18.42 -15.34
C ALA A 269 14.73 18.98 -16.69
N ILE A 270 13.47 19.38 -16.72
CA ILE A 270 12.78 19.78 -17.93
C ILE A 270 12.18 21.16 -17.70
N LEU A 271 12.58 22.13 -18.53
CA LEU A 271 12.01 23.46 -18.52
C LEU A 271 10.85 23.53 -19.51
N ILE A 272 9.76 24.13 -19.07
CA ILE A 272 8.57 24.40 -19.86
C ILE A 272 8.34 25.91 -19.82
N ASN A 273 8.49 26.54 -20.98
CA ASN A 273 8.28 27.98 -21.16
C ASN A 273 6.97 28.26 -21.91
N ASN A 274 6.48 29.50 -21.81
CA ASN A 274 5.31 30.02 -22.54
C ASN A 274 3.97 29.39 -22.15
N LEU A 275 3.68 29.31 -20.84
CA LEU A 275 2.44 28.70 -20.32
C LEU A 275 1.15 29.49 -20.65
N GLY A 276 1.27 30.75 -21.09
CA GLY A 276 0.14 31.69 -21.14
C GLY A 276 -0.51 32.00 -22.50
N SER A 277 0.08 31.72 -23.67
CA SER A 277 -0.49 32.31 -24.92
C SER A 277 -0.06 31.76 -26.29
N SER A 278 0.67 30.66 -26.42
CA SER A 278 1.03 30.14 -27.76
C SER A 278 0.63 28.68 -27.97
N GLN A 279 0.27 28.32 -29.21
CA GLN A 279 0.13 26.93 -29.67
C GLN A 279 1.45 26.12 -29.57
N PHE A 280 2.53 26.73 -29.07
CA PHE A 280 3.87 26.16 -29.02
C PHE A 280 4.44 26.21 -27.59
N GLN A 281 3.99 25.30 -26.72
CA GLN A 281 4.74 25.01 -25.49
C GLN A 281 6.11 24.46 -25.89
N THR A 282 7.18 25.16 -25.49
CA THR A 282 8.55 24.67 -25.72
C THR A 282 8.98 23.89 -24.48
N ARG A 283 9.36 22.63 -24.69
CA ARG A 283 9.84 21.71 -23.66
C ARG A 283 11.31 21.41 -23.95
N ASP A 284 12.19 21.78 -23.04
CA ASP A 284 13.63 21.59 -23.19
C ASP A 284 14.21 20.80 -22.01
N THR A 285 15.16 19.91 -22.30
CA THR A 285 15.84 19.12 -21.26
C THR A 285 17.07 19.90 -20.82
N LEU A 286 17.03 20.44 -19.60
CA LEU A 286 18.13 21.24 -19.05
C LEU A 286 19.36 20.39 -18.76
N TRP A 287 19.14 19.21 -18.18
CA TRP A 287 20.21 18.26 -17.86
C TRP A 287 19.63 16.87 -17.54
N VAL A 288 20.51 15.87 -17.64
CA VAL A 288 20.27 14.50 -17.21
C VAL A 288 21.41 14.08 -16.28
N LEU A 289 21.05 13.52 -15.13
CA LEU A 289 21.98 13.06 -14.11
C LEU A 289 21.75 11.57 -13.85
N ASP A 290 22.78 10.76 -14.07
CA ASP A 290 22.84 9.40 -13.53
C ASP A 290 23.08 9.48 -12.03
N GLY A 291 22.34 8.68 -11.27
CA GLY A 291 22.48 8.68 -9.82
C GLY A 291 21.83 7.49 -9.14
N GLU A 292 21.83 7.58 -7.82
CA GLU A 292 21.39 6.49 -6.95
C GLU A 292 20.50 6.99 -5.83
N ALA A 293 19.50 6.18 -5.47
CA ALA A 293 18.59 6.40 -4.36
C ALA A 293 18.71 5.23 -3.39
N LYS A 294 19.15 5.50 -2.16
CA LYS A 294 19.25 4.45 -1.14
C LYS A 294 17.88 4.21 -0.48
N LEU A 295 17.60 2.96 -0.17
CA LEU A 295 16.49 2.53 0.66
C LEU A 295 17.05 1.86 1.91
N PRO A 296 16.51 2.16 3.11
CA PRO A 296 17.04 1.59 4.34
C PRO A 296 16.61 0.14 4.52
N SER A 297 17.31 -0.57 5.40
CA SER A 297 16.82 -1.84 5.91
C SER A 297 15.59 -1.64 6.79
N SER A 298 14.76 -2.68 6.84
CA SER A 298 13.56 -2.74 7.69
C SER A 298 13.57 -4.04 8.46
N ILE A 299 13.25 -3.98 9.75
CA ILE A 299 12.99 -5.17 10.57
C ILE A 299 11.58 -5.09 11.15
N THR A 300 10.86 -6.19 11.07
CA THR A 300 9.53 -6.36 11.65
C THR A 300 9.55 -7.53 12.62
N ILE A 301 9.23 -7.27 13.88
CA ILE A 301 9.02 -8.28 14.92
C ILE A 301 7.52 -8.36 15.16
N SER A 302 6.97 -9.57 15.19
CA SER A 302 5.53 -9.77 15.25
C SER A 302 5.13 -10.92 16.16
N THR A 303 3.92 -10.80 16.70
CA THR A 303 3.30 -11.88 17.46
C THR A 303 1.82 -11.97 17.13
N ALA A 304 1.28 -13.19 17.19
CA ALA A 304 -0.14 -13.44 17.09
C ALA A 304 -0.55 -14.52 18.09
N TYR A 305 -1.75 -14.35 18.66
CA TYR A 305 -2.40 -15.33 19.50
C TYR A 305 -3.75 -15.67 18.89
N THR A 306 -3.97 -16.94 18.59
CA THR A 306 -5.24 -17.44 18.04
C THR A 306 -5.89 -18.35 19.07
N ALA A 307 -7.01 -17.91 19.61
CA ALA A 307 -7.83 -18.64 20.57
C ALA A 307 -8.97 -19.37 19.88
N ASN A 308 -9.09 -20.67 20.12
CA ASN A 308 -10.16 -21.53 19.60
C ASN A 308 -10.45 -21.36 18.10
N SER A 309 -9.43 -21.05 17.30
CA SER A 309 -9.55 -20.78 15.85
C SER A 309 -10.59 -19.73 15.45
N SER A 310 -11.06 -18.90 16.39
CA SER A 310 -12.14 -17.93 16.18
C SER A 310 -11.73 -16.50 16.54
N LEU A 311 -10.88 -16.33 17.55
CA LEU A 311 -10.35 -15.02 17.94
C LEU A 311 -8.85 -14.99 17.67
N THR A 312 -8.38 -14.03 16.88
CA THR A 312 -6.96 -13.78 16.66
C THR A 312 -6.60 -12.37 17.11
N ILE A 313 -5.56 -12.24 17.92
CA ILE A 313 -4.99 -10.95 18.35
C ILE A 313 -3.55 -10.91 17.83
N ALA A 314 -3.14 -9.81 17.21
CA ALA A 314 -1.80 -9.66 16.65
C ALA A 314 -1.21 -8.29 16.96
N ALA A 315 0.11 -8.27 17.13
CA ALA A 315 0.89 -7.05 17.31
C ALA A 315 2.18 -7.11 16.51
N ASP A 316 2.49 -6.00 15.83
CA ASP A 316 3.69 -5.85 15.00
C ASP A 316 4.47 -4.59 15.39
N LEU A 317 5.79 -4.71 15.47
CA LEU A 317 6.74 -3.60 15.59
C LEU A 317 7.62 -3.58 14.34
N THR A 318 7.62 -2.48 13.60
CA THR A 318 8.50 -2.27 12.42
C THR A 318 9.43 -1.10 12.67
N VAL A 319 10.72 -1.25 12.35
CA VAL A 319 11.73 -0.19 12.47
C VAL A 319 12.50 -0.04 11.16
N GLN A 320 12.76 1.20 10.75
CA GLN A 320 13.49 1.55 9.52
C GLN A 320 14.46 2.72 9.73
N GLU A 321 15.68 2.59 9.22
CA GLU A 321 16.79 3.51 9.45
C GLU A 321 16.93 4.57 8.34
N TRP A 322 15.97 5.51 8.29
CA TRP A 322 15.92 6.53 7.22
C TRP A 322 16.83 7.74 7.41
N ALA A 323 17.38 7.99 8.61
CA ALA A 323 18.08 9.24 8.93
C ALA A 323 19.31 9.53 8.04
N ASP A 324 20.03 8.49 7.61
CA ASP A 324 21.26 8.60 6.82
C ASP A 324 21.06 8.26 5.33
N VAL A 325 19.81 8.15 4.88
CA VAL A 325 19.48 7.75 3.52
C VAL A 325 19.69 8.89 2.53
N ARG A 326 20.56 8.67 1.54
CA ARG A 326 20.84 9.65 0.48
C ARG A 326 20.03 9.39 -0.79
N TYR A 327 19.58 10.48 -1.40
CA TYR A 327 18.82 10.49 -2.66
C TYR A 327 19.52 11.37 -3.69
N PHE A 328 20.01 10.77 -4.78
CA PHE A 328 20.84 11.44 -5.80
C PHE A 328 22.00 12.25 -5.18
N GLY A 329 22.69 11.65 -4.21
CA GLY A 329 23.84 12.25 -3.52
C GLY A 329 23.50 13.27 -2.42
N ALA A 330 22.25 13.74 -2.34
CA ALA A 330 21.81 14.66 -1.30
C ALA A 330 21.25 13.89 -0.08
N GLN A 331 21.69 14.29 1.12
CA GLN A 331 21.00 13.98 2.37
C GLN A 331 20.04 15.14 2.68
N SER A 332 18.83 14.83 3.13
CA SER A 332 17.83 15.86 3.44
C SER A 332 17.64 15.94 4.95
N GLU A 333 17.65 17.15 5.50
CA GLU A 333 17.33 17.41 6.92
C GLU A 333 15.89 17.00 7.29
N ILE A 334 15.08 16.67 6.27
CA ILE A 334 13.68 16.27 6.38
C ILE A 334 13.54 14.78 6.76
N GLN A 335 14.64 14.01 6.78
CA GLN A 335 14.61 12.58 7.05
C GLN A 335 14.85 12.26 8.54
N ARG A 336 14.17 11.23 9.05
CA ARG A 336 14.41 10.63 10.37
C ARG A 336 14.04 9.15 10.37
N ASN A 337 14.53 8.38 11.35
CA ASN A 337 14.17 6.96 11.49
C ASN A 337 12.66 6.76 11.70
N ALA A 338 12.11 5.76 11.04
CA ALA A 338 10.69 5.42 11.11
C ALA A 338 10.46 4.23 12.05
N LEU A 339 9.34 4.28 12.76
CA LEU A 339 8.90 3.22 13.67
C LEU A 339 7.39 3.09 13.60
N ARG A 340 6.89 1.86 13.45
CA ARG A 340 5.45 1.57 13.48
C ARG A 340 5.15 0.51 14.52
N LEU A 341 4.16 0.81 15.36
CA LEU A 341 3.53 -0.10 16.30
C LEU A 341 2.11 -0.35 15.81
N ALA A 342 1.73 -1.60 15.64
CA ALA A 342 0.39 -1.99 15.22
C ALA A 342 -0.17 -3.04 16.17
N LEU A 343 -1.47 -2.94 16.47
CA LEU A 343 -2.22 -3.89 17.27
C LEU A 343 -3.59 -4.10 16.62
N GLY A 344 -4.04 -5.35 16.55
CA GLY A 344 -5.37 -5.65 16.05
C GLY A 344 -5.93 -6.97 16.55
N ALA A 345 -7.24 -7.09 16.43
CA ALA A 345 -8.00 -8.29 16.75
C ALA A 345 -8.96 -8.63 15.60
N GLU A 346 -9.14 -9.91 15.36
CA GLU A 346 -10.11 -10.49 14.44
C GLU A 346 -10.96 -11.51 15.20
N ILE A 347 -12.28 -11.47 14.99
CA ILE A 347 -13.20 -12.49 15.48
C ILE A 347 -14.03 -13.06 14.32
N ILE A 348 -14.11 -14.38 14.25
CA ILE A 348 -14.99 -15.14 13.37
C ILE A 348 -15.96 -15.91 14.27
N PRO A 349 -17.23 -15.46 14.43
CA PRO A 349 -18.17 -16.05 15.38
C PRO A 349 -18.42 -17.55 15.18
N SER A 350 -18.42 -18.03 13.93
CA SER A 350 -18.58 -19.44 13.60
C SER A 350 -17.85 -19.79 12.31
N SER A 351 -17.06 -20.87 12.36
CA SER A 351 -16.45 -21.48 11.17
C SER A 351 -17.33 -22.55 10.52
N GLU A 352 -18.54 -22.81 11.06
CA GLU A 352 -19.42 -23.84 10.53
C GLU A 352 -19.95 -23.47 9.15
N ALA A 353 -19.85 -24.39 8.19
CA ALA A 353 -20.33 -24.18 6.82
C ALA A 353 -21.84 -23.87 6.73
N ARG A 354 -22.62 -24.35 7.71
CA ARG A 354 -24.08 -24.16 7.79
C ARG A 354 -24.51 -22.87 8.49
N ALA A 355 -23.60 -22.20 9.19
CA ALA A 355 -23.91 -20.93 9.83
C ALA A 355 -24.21 -19.85 8.77
N ASN A 356 -25.00 -18.86 9.15
CA ASN A 356 -25.32 -17.75 8.24
C ASN A 356 -24.05 -16.93 7.92
N VAL A 357 -24.11 -16.13 6.84
CA VAL A 357 -22.95 -15.36 6.35
C VAL A 357 -22.39 -14.41 7.41
N PHE A 358 -23.23 -13.81 8.25
CA PHE A 358 -22.80 -12.91 9.31
C PHE A 358 -21.97 -13.61 10.39
N LEU A 359 -22.40 -14.79 10.84
CA LEU A 359 -21.63 -15.59 11.81
C LEU A 359 -20.32 -16.09 11.22
N ARG A 360 -20.27 -16.33 9.90
CA ARG A 360 -19.06 -16.73 9.18
C ARG A 360 -18.17 -15.57 8.75
N SER A 361 -18.61 -14.33 8.94
CA SER A 361 -17.84 -13.15 8.56
C SER A 361 -16.77 -12.87 9.62
N ALA A 362 -15.58 -12.49 9.16
CA ALA A 362 -14.53 -12.01 10.04
C ALA A 362 -14.80 -10.54 10.38
N TYR A 363 -14.78 -10.18 11.65
CA TYR A 363 -14.89 -8.79 12.12
C TYR A 363 -13.57 -8.38 12.75
N ARG A 364 -13.06 -7.22 12.35
CA ARG A 364 -11.71 -6.75 12.71
C ARG A 364 -11.75 -5.35 13.30
N LEU A 365 -10.90 -5.14 14.28
CA LEU A 365 -10.60 -3.85 14.87
C LEU A 365 -9.10 -3.75 15.07
N GLY A 366 -8.51 -2.59 14.80
CA GLY A 366 -7.11 -2.36 15.11
C GLY A 366 -6.77 -0.89 15.22
N ALA A 367 -5.59 -0.64 15.77
CA ALA A 367 -5.03 0.68 15.92
C ALA A 367 -3.51 0.62 15.73
N TYR A 368 -2.93 1.74 15.32
CA TYR A 368 -1.50 1.83 15.15
C TYR A 368 -0.99 3.24 15.40
N TYR A 369 0.28 3.30 15.79
CA TYR A 369 1.07 4.51 15.85
C TYR A 369 2.26 4.37 14.89
N HIS A 370 2.47 5.36 14.05
CA HIS A 370 3.52 5.38 13.05
C HIS A 370 4.30 6.70 13.13
N ARG A 371 5.51 6.61 13.68
CA ARG A 371 6.52 7.64 13.51
C ARG A 371 7.05 7.54 12.07
N THR A 372 6.65 8.47 11.21
CA THR A 372 7.04 8.44 9.79
C THR A 372 8.51 8.80 9.62
N ASN A 373 9.02 8.57 8.41
CA ASN A 373 10.38 8.93 8.00
C ASN A 373 10.60 10.44 7.76
N ILE A 374 9.59 11.27 8.03
CA ILE A 374 9.58 12.70 7.72
C ILE A 374 9.62 13.54 9.01
N GLN A 375 10.44 14.58 8.99
CA GLN A 375 10.45 15.69 9.95
C GLN A 375 10.55 17.02 9.18
N ILE A 376 9.96 18.09 9.69
CA ILE A 376 10.05 19.42 9.07
C ILE A 376 10.47 20.40 10.16
N ALA A 377 11.57 21.13 9.92
CA ALA A 377 12.15 22.08 10.87
C ALA A 377 12.36 21.47 12.28
N GLY A 378 12.81 20.21 12.34
CA GLY A 378 13.02 19.48 13.60
C GLY A 378 11.75 18.87 14.23
N THR A 379 10.56 19.20 13.72
CA THR A 379 9.29 18.61 14.20
C THR A 379 8.95 17.36 13.40
N GLY A 380 8.78 16.24 14.11
CA GLY A 380 8.41 14.96 13.52
C GLY A 380 6.97 14.90 13.02
N ILE A 381 6.76 14.28 11.85
CA ILE A 381 5.42 14.00 11.33
C ILE A 381 4.99 12.60 11.75
N ASP A 382 4.18 12.51 12.81
CA ASP A 382 3.65 11.25 13.31
C ASP A 382 2.25 10.98 12.77
N GLU A 383 1.86 9.70 12.75
CA GLU A 383 0.52 9.25 12.35
C GLU A 383 -0.07 8.34 13.41
N LEU A 384 -1.33 8.58 13.77
CA LEU A 384 -2.14 7.71 14.64
C LEU A 384 -3.38 7.29 13.86
N GLY A 385 -3.67 6.00 13.82
CA GLY A 385 -4.80 5.49 13.07
C GLY A 385 -5.58 4.39 13.78
N ILE A 386 -6.86 4.30 13.45
CA ILE A 386 -7.78 3.24 13.84
C ILE A 386 -8.40 2.62 12.58
N THR A 387 -8.65 1.32 12.62
CA THR A 387 -9.15 0.55 11.49
C THR A 387 -10.26 -0.39 11.91
N PHE A 388 -11.22 -0.57 11.03
CA PHE A 388 -12.28 -1.58 11.16
C PHE A 388 -12.28 -2.41 9.89
N GLY A 389 -12.53 -3.70 9.98
CA GLY A 389 -12.56 -4.58 8.82
C GLY A 389 -13.66 -5.62 8.91
N MET A 390 -14.16 -6.03 7.75
CA MET A 390 -15.09 -7.14 7.59
C MET A 390 -14.63 -8.04 6.44
N GLY A 391 -14.48 -9.33 6.71
CA GLY A 391 -14.17 -10.34 5.70
C GLY A 391 -15.39 -11.23 5.45
N ILE A 392 -16.03 -11.07 4.30
CA ILE A 392 -17.26 -11.75 3.92
C ILE A 392 -16.91 -13.00 3.10
N PRO A 393 -17.34 -14.21 3.50
CA PRO A 393 -17.17 -15.40 2.68
C PRO A 393 -18.09 -15.33 1.44
N LEU A 394 -17.53 -15.43 0.24
CA LEU A 394 -18.28 -15.35 -1.03
C LEU A 394 -18.77 -16.71 -1.53
N SER A 395 -18.03 -17.78 -1.24
CA SER A 395 -18.38 -19.15 -1.59
C SER A 395 -18.13 -20.07 -0.39
N ALA A 396 -18.60 -21.31 -0.48
CA ALA A 396 -18.52 -22.23 0.64
C ALA A 396 -17.07 -22.50 1.10
N GLU A 397 -16.05 -22.45 0.23
CA GLU A 397 -14.78 -23.11 0.58
C GLU A 397 -13.46 -22.33 0.38
N SER A 398 -13.37 -21.19 -0.31
CA SER A 398 -12.03 -20.55 -0.43
C SER A 398 -11.93 -19.08 -0.83
N SER A 399 -13.05 -18.37 -1.01
CA SER A 399 -13.01 -16.97 -1.45
C SER A 399 -13.61 -16.01 -0.42
N ARG A 400 -12.96 -14.87 -0.22
CA ARG A 400 -13.40 -13.79 0.68
C ARG A 400 -13.39 -12.44 -0.03
N LEU A 401 -14.41 -11.65 0.26
CA LEU A 401 -14.44 -10.22 -0.02
C LEU A 401 -14.16 -9.49 1.29
N ASP A 402 -13.07 -8.75 1.32
CA ASP A 402 -12.66 -7.98 2.47
C ASP A 402 -12.97 -6.51 2.22
N ILE A 403 -13.56 -5.85 3.21
CA ILE A 403 -13.80 -4.41 3.22
C ILE A 403 -13.19 -3.88 4.50
N TYR A 404 -12.47 -2.76 4.44
CA TYR A 404 -11.95 -2.11 5.62
C TYR A 404 -12.11 -0.60 5.56
N LEU A 405 -12.30 -0.01 6.73
CA LEU A 405 -12.32 1.41 6.99
C LEU A 405 -11.07 1.76 7.77
N HIS A 406 -10.44 2.87 7.41
CA HIS A 406 -9.23 3.36 8.05
C HIS A 406 -9.34 4.86 8.23
N TYR A 407 -9.21 5.31 9.47
CA TYR A 407 -9.17 6.72 9.82
C TYR A 407 -7.86 7.01 10.53
N ALA A 408 -7.14 8.03 10.06
CA ALA A 408 -5.88 8.43 10.67
C ALA A 408 -5.69 9.95 10.71
N LEU A 409 -4.96 10.38 11.73
CA LEU A 409 -4.47 11.75 11.88
C LEU A 409 -2.96 11.72 11.65
N ARG A 410 -2.47 12.47 10.65
CA ARG A 410 -1.05 12.56 10.32
C ARG A 410 -0.56 14.00 10.43
N GLY A 411 0.56 14.22 11.10
CA GLY A 411 1.17 15.53 11.27
C GLY A 411 0.51 16.40 12.33
N THR A 412 0.89 17.67 12.34
CA THR A 412 0.51 18.65 13.37
C THR A 412 0.23 20.01 12.74
N LYS A 413 -0.56 20.84 13.43
CA LYS A 413 -0.81 22.24 13.06
C LYS A 413 0.16 23.21 13.72
N GLU A 414 0.94 22.74 14.69
CA GLU A 414 1.92 23.54 15.39
C GLU A 414 2.99 24.07 14.42
N SER A 415 3.51 25.26 14.68
CA SER A 415 4.51 25.92 13.83
C SER A 415 4.09 26.06 12.36
N ASN A 416 2.78 26.24 12.10
CA ASN A 416 2.17 26.31 10.76
C ASN A 416 2.42 25.06 9.89
N LEU A 417 2.63 23.91 10.51
CA LEU A 417 2.69 22.63 9.80
C LEU A 417 1.29 22.17 9.38
N ILE A 418 1.27 21.14 8.53
CA ILE A 418 0.04 20.59 7.96
C ILE A 418 -0.42 19.38 8.77
N GLN A 419 -1.68 19.34 9.15
CA GLN A 419 -2.30 18.13 9.67
C GLN A 419 -3.25 17.55 8.63
N GLU A 420 -3.08 16.26 8.33
CA GLU A 420 -3.94 15.51 7.41
C GLU A 420 -4.87 14.59 8.20
N ASN A 421 -6.17 14.74 7.98
CA ASN A 421 -7.16 13.74 8.36
C ASN A 421 -7.38 12.82 7.16
N ILE A 422 -6.98 11.57 7.31
CA ILE A 422 -7.00 10.56 6.27
C ILE A 422 -8.19 9.65 6.53
N PHE A 423 -9.09 9.55 5.55
CA PHE A 423 -10.18 8.59 5.56
C PHE A 423 -10.03 7.66 4.36
N ARG A 424 -9.91 6.36 4.62
CA ARG A 424 -9.73 5.33 3.59
C ARG A 424 -10.81 4.28 3.70
N ILE A 425 -11.37 3.92 2.56
CA ILE A 425 -12.17 2.72 2.37
C ILE A 425 -11.38 1.83 1.43
N GLY A 426 -11.09 0.60 1.85
CA GLY A 426 -10.45 -0.39 1.01
C GLY A 426 -11.32 -1.62 0.82
N ALA A 427 -11.18 -2.25 -0.34
CA ALA A 427 -11.77 -3.53 -0.64
C ALA A 427 -10.73 -4.45 -1.27
N ALA A 428 -10.77 -5.73 -0.92
CA ALA A 428 -9.94 -6.74 -1.55
C ALA A 428 -10.72 -8.00 -1.85
N LEU A 429 -10.45 -8.58 -2.99
CA LEU A 429 -10.99 -9.87 -3.40
C LEU A 429 -9.88 -10.91 -3.28
N ASN A 430 -10.10 -11.90 -2.41
CA ASN A 430 -9.21 -13.03 -2.21
C ASN A 430 -9.91 -14.28 -2.76
N ILE A 431 -9.40 -14.83 -3.86
CA ILE A 431 -9.95 -16.02 -4.52
C ILE A 431 -8.99 -17.17 -4.28
N GLY A 432 -9.52 -18.29 -3.80
CA GLY A 432 -8.77 -19.54 -3.66
C GLY A 432 -9.34 -20.64 -4.54
N GLU A 433 -8.46 -21.44 -5.14
CA GLU A 433 -8.83 -22.61 -5.93
C GLU A 433 -7.83 -23.75 -5.73
N LYS A 434 -8.33 -24.98 -5.66
CA LYS A 434 -7.48 -26.17 -5.60
C LYS A 434 -6.94 -26.48 -7.00
N TRP A 435 -5.71 -26.07 -7.27
CA TRP A 435 -5.01 -26.45 -8.50
C TRP A 435 -4.37 -27.85 -8.36
N PHE A 436 -4.15 -28.51 -9.49
CA PHE A 436 -3.44 -29.81 -9.59
C PHE A 436 -4.14 -31.02 -8.95
N LEU A 437 -5.47 -30.99 -8.80
CA LEU A 437 -6.25 -32.20 -8.50
C LEU A 437 -6.24 -33.13 -9.71
N GLN A 438 -5.61 -34.29 -9.58
CA GLN A 438 -5.72 -35.35 -10.58
C GLN A 438 -7.17 -35.83 -10.59
N ARG A 439 -7.93 -35.51 -11.64
CA ARG A 439 -9.31 -36.00 -11.79
C ARG A 439 -9.25 -37.52 -11.91
N LYS A 440 -9.84 -38.22 -10.94
CA LYS A 440 -10.19 -39.63 -11.15
C LYS A 440 -11.33 -39.65 -12.17
N ILE A 441 -11.05 -40.22 -13.33
CA ILE A 441 -12.09 -40.60 -14.28
C ILE A 441 -12.65 -41.91 -13.71
N GLU A 442 -13.94 -41.91 -13.34
CA GLU A 442 -14.69 -43.14 -13.03
C GLU A 442 -15.12 -43.84 -14.32
#